data_AF-A0A5N5WQG7-F1
#
_entry.id   AF-A0A5N5WQG7-F1
#
_cell.length_a   1.000
_cell.length_b   1.000
_cell.length_c   1.000
_cell.angle_alpha   90.00
_cell.angle_beta   90.00
_cell.angle_gamma   90.00
#
_symmetry.space_group_name_H-M   'P 1'
#
loop_
_entity.id
_entity.type
_entity.pdbx_description
1 polymer ?
#
loop_
_entity_poly.entity_id
_entity_poly.type
_entity_poly.pdbx_seq_one_letter_code
_entity_poly.pdbx_strand_id
1 'polypeptide(L)'
;MSFHQSARNWRLRVEDGITWFRCELRDRHGEYHERTIRLDDHIGNTDGWFIWGGQNFTRTARDIRLEDSDRGPKLVAVMEMHGGGDRGLQGLYLSDKIENSDGHLRFIVSSSCFCVVDCRGR
;
A
#
# COMPACT_ATOMS: atom_id res chain seq x y z
N MET A 1 2.20 8.31 -18.00
CA MET A 1 1.78 9.41 -17.10
C MET A 1 1.84 8.90 -15.68
N SER A 2 2.35 9.68 -14.73
CA SER A 2 2.46 9.24 -13.34
C SER A 2 1.08 9.19 -12.69
N PHE A 3 0.77 8.08 -12.00
CA PHE A 3 -0.50 7.79 -11.31
C PHE A 3 -1.05 9.00 -10.53
N HIS A 4 -0.17 9.76 -9.90
CA HIS A 4 -0.48 10.89 -9.02
C HIS A 4 -1.09 12.11 -9.75
N GLN A 5 -0.88 12.26 -11.06
CA GLN A 5 -1.49 13.35 -11.85
C GLN A 5 -2.92 13.04 -12.30
N SER A 6 -3.26 11.76 -12.41
CA SER A 6 -4.58 11.29 -12.87
C SER A 6 -5.47 10.85 -11.72
N ALA A 7 -4.90 10.63 -10.53
CA ALA A 7 -5.62 10.27 -9.31
C ALA A 7 -5.97 11.53 -8.50
N ARG A 8 -7.17 11.57 -7.92
CA ARG A 8 -7.59 12.63 -6.99
C ARG A 8 -8.46 12.07 -5.87
N ASN A 9 -8.62 12.86 -4.80
CA ASN A 9 -9.53 12.58 -3.68
C ASN A 9 -9.32 11.18 -3.07
N TRP A 10 -8.06 10.81 -2.84
CA TRP A 10 -7.75 9.58 -2.12
C TRP A 10 -8.15 9.71 -0.65
N ARG A 11 -8.83 8.68 -0.12
CA ARG A 11 -9.29 8.60 1.25
C ARG A 11 -8.98 7.22 1.80
N LEU A 12 -8.50 7.21 3.04
CA LEU A 12 -8.30 6.00 3.80
C LEU A 12 -9.46 5.85 4.78
N ARG A 13 -10.07 4.67 4.82
CA ARG A 13 -11.07 4.30 5.83
C ARG A 13 -10.62 3.02 6.52
N VAL A 14 -10.62 3.04 7.84
CA VAL A 14 -10.38 1.85 8.65
C VAL A 14 -11.73 1.42 9.21
N GLU A 15 -12.19 0.25 8.83
CA GLU A 15 -13.48 -0.31 9.24
C GLU A 15 -13.26 -1.78 9.63
N ASP A 16 -13.73 -2.19 10.81
CA ASP A 16 -13.54 -3.55 11.37
C ASP A 16 -12.09 -4.05 11.41
N GLY A 17 -11.12 -3.14 11.57
CA GLY A 17 -9.71 -3.49 11.53
C GLY A 17 -9.24 -3.88 10.12
N ILE A 18 -9.92 -3.39 9.09
CA ILE A 18 -9.53 -3.52 7.68
C ILE A 18 -9.30 -2.12 7.13
N THR A 19 -8.15 -1.93 6.48
CA THR A 19 -7.82 -0.66 5.84
C THR A 19 -8.25 -0.66 4.38
N TRP A 20 -9.20 0.22 4.07
CA TRP A 20 -9.73 0.50 2.74
C TRP A 20 -9.13 1.79 2.18
N PHE A 21 -8.61 1.71 0.97
CA PHE A 21 -8.13 2.85 0.21
C PHE A 21 -9.08 3.13 -0.94
N ARG A 22 -9.64 4.34 -0.97
CA ARG A 22 -10.54 4.80 -2.03
C ARG A 22 -9.85 5.95 -2.75
N CYS A 23 -9.90 5.97 -4.08
CA CYS A 23 -9.40 7.07 -4.89
C CYS A 23 -10.20 7.22 -6.19
N GLU A 24 -10.23 8.41 -6.75
CA GLU A 24 -10.82 8.65 -8.07
C GLU A 24 -9.71 8.68 -9.12
N LEU A 25 -9.81 7.83 -10.15
CA LEU A 25 -8.86 7.75 -11.25
C LEU A 25 -9.48 8.29 -12.53
N ARG A 26 -8.77 9.17 -13.21
CA ARG A 26 -9.16 9.66 -14.53
C ARG A 26 -8.84 8.62 -15.61
N ASP A 27 -9.80 8.37 -16.50
CA ASP A 27 -9.61 7.56 -17.71
C ASP A 27 -9.14 8.41 -18.91
N ARG A 28 -8.95 7.75 -20.06
CA ARG A 28 -8.59 8.41 -21.32
C ARG A 28 -9.71 9.30 -21.91
N HIS A 29 -10.95 9.05 -21.54
CA HIS A 29 -12.13 9.84 -21.96
C HIS A 29 -12.29 11.11 -21.10
N GLY A 30 -11.56 11.19 -19.99
CA GLY A 30 -11.59 12.28 -19.04
C GLY A 30 -12.60 12.10 -17.91
N GLU A 31 -13.24 10.94 -17.81
CA GLU A 31 -14.16 10.59 -16.72
C GLU A 31 -13.38 10.10 -15.50
N TYR A 32 -13.91 10.40 -14.32
CA TYR A 32 -13.32 9.97 -13.06
C TYR A 32 -14.05 8.74 -12.56
N HIS A 33 -13.31 7.65 -12.43
CA HIS A 33 -13.80 6.38 -11.91
C HIS A 33 -13.36 6.24 -10.47
N GLU A 34 -14.33 6.08 -9.59
CA GLU A 34 -14.05 5.75 -8.21
C GLU A 34 -13.57 4.29 -8.10
N ARG A 35 -12.41 4.12 -7.48
CA ARG A 35 -11.81 2.81 -7.20
C ARG A 35 -11.58 2.67 -5.71
N THR A 36 -11.96 1.52 -5.20
CA THR A 36 -11.73 1.13 -3.82
C THR A 36 -10.90 -0.14 -3.82
N ILE A 37 -9.82 -0.17 -3.04
CA ILE A 37 -8.93 -1.32 -2.88
C ILE A 37 -8.71 -1.61 -1.41
N ARG A 38 -8.63 -2.89 -1.09
CA ARG A 38 -8.30 -3.37 0.24
C ARG A 38 -6.78 -3.47 0.37
N LEU A 39 -6.18 -2.54 1.09
CA LEU A 39 -4.73 -2.56 1.33
C LEU A 39 -4.32 -3.74 2.22
N ASP A 40 -5.21 -4.12 3.12
CA ASP A 40 -5.04 -5.20 4.09
C ASP A 40 -4.87 -6.59 3.47
N ASP A 41 -5.29 -6.80 2.21
CA ASP A 41 -5.13 -8.07 1.47
C ASP A 41 -3.77 -8.21 0.78
N HIS A 42 -3.10 -7.07 0.55
CA HIS A 42 -1.82 -7.01 -0.16
C HIS A 42 -0.66 -6.62 0.74
N ILE A 43 -0.95 -6.06 1.91
CA ILE A 43 0.04 -5.53 2.83
C ILE A 43 -0.03 -6.33 4.13
N GLY A 44 1.12 -6.89 4.52
CA GLY A 44 1.31 -7.50 5.82
C GLY A 44 2.28 -6.71 6.68
N ASN A 45 2.29 -7.06 7.96
CA ASN A 45 3.34 -6.69 8.89
C ASN A 45 4.22 -7.94 9.13
N THR A 46 5.54 -7.81 8.99
CA THR A 46 6.51 -8.82 9.43
C THR A 46 7.52 -8.17 10.34
N ASP A 47 7.46 -8.49 11.64
CA ASP A 47 8.37 -7.97 12.67
C ASP A 47 8.53 -6.43 12.68
N GLY A 48 7.41 -5.72 12.48
CA GLY A 48 7.38 -4.27 12.41
C GLY A 48 7.69 -3.68 11.03
N TRP A 49 7.78 -4.50 9.98
CA TRP A 49 8.04 -4.07 8.61
C TRP A 49 6.82 -4.27 7.69
N PHE A 50 6.57 -3.29 6.84
CA PHE A 50 5.62 -3.42 5.73
C PHE A 50 6.14 -4.41 4.69
N ILE A 51 5.36 -5.45 4.40
CA ILE A 51 5.64 -6.40 3.33
C ILE A 51 4.51 -6.43 2.30
N TRP A 52 4.88 -6.43 1.02
CA TRP A 52 3.95 -6.70 -0.07
C TRP A 52 3.70 -8.21 -0.20
N GLY A 53 2.45 -8.60 -0.42
CA GLY A 53 2.02 -10.01 -0.46
C GLY A 53 1.73 -10.61 0.92
N GLY A 54 1.83 -9.82 1.99
CA GLY A 54 1.30 -10.19 3.29
C GLY A 54 -0.17 -9.78 3.46
N GLN A 55 -0.74 -10.08 4.63
CA GLN A 55 -2.14 -9.77 4.93
C GLN A 55 -2.30 -9.27 6.37
N ASN A 56 -3.40 -8.58 6.64
CA ASN A 56 -3.85 -8.19 7.98
C ASN A 56 -2.89 -7.28 8.77
N PHE A 57 -2.16 -6.37 8.11
CA PHE A 57 -1.25 -5.44 8.81
C PHE A 57 -1.99 -4.56 9.83
N THR A 58 -3.26 -4.24 9.55
CA THR A 58 -4.11 -3.34 10.34
C THR A 58 -4.25 -3.81 11.81
N ARG A 59 -4.19 -5.12 12.07
CA ARG A 59 -4.29 -5.68 13.44
C ARG A 59 -3.13 -5.30 14.35
N THR A 60 -1.96 -5.09 13.76
CA THR A 60 -0.70 -4.79 14.46
C THR A 60 -0.19 -3.37 14.17
N ALA A 61 -0.91 -2.63 13.32
CA ALA A 61 -0.60 -1.28 12.93
C ALA A 61 -1.46 -0.29 13.72
N ARG A 62 -0.85 0.81 14.15
CA ARG A 62 -1.48 1.93 14.84
C ARG A 62 -1.27 3.20 14.02
N ASP A 63 -2.14 4.17 14.21
CA ASP A 63 -2.02 5.50 13.60
C ASP A 63 -1.88 5.44 12.06
N ILE A 64 -2.73 4.64 11.41
CA ILE A 64 -2.70 4.45 9.96
C ILE A 64 -3.15 5.73 9.27
N ARG A 65 -2.25 6.30 8.47
CA ARG A 65 -2.43 7.55 7.75
C ARG A 65 -1.96 7.40 6.32
N LEU A 66 -2.44 8.31 5.49
CA LEU A 66 -2.04 8.41 4.11
C LEU A 66 -1.50 9.81 3.88
N GLU A 67 -0.23 9.90 3.53
CA GLU A 67 0.44 11.15 3.18
C GLU A 67 0.56 11.27 1.66
N ASP A 68 0.28 12.44 1.11
CA ASP A 68 0.65 12.72 -0.26
C ASP A 68 2.13 13.11 -0.31
N SER A 69 2.85 12.54 -1.27
CA SER A 69 4.25 12.86 -1.52
C SER A 69 4.43 13.12 -3.00
N ASP A 70 5.59 13.65 -3.39
CA ASP A 70 5.92 13.93 -4.79
C ASP A 70 5.83 12.67 -5.67
N ARG A 71 6.07 11.50 -5.07
CA ARG A 71 5.93 10.16 -5.68
C ARG A 71 4.53 9.56 -5.54
N GLY A 72 3.54 10.31 -5.06
CA GLY A 72 2.16 9.87 -4.84
C GLY A 72 1.84 9.38 -3.42
N PRO A 73 0.70 8.68 -3.23
CA PRO A 73 0.19 8.35 -1.91
C PRO A 73 1.11 7.38 -1.16
N LYS A 74 1.57 7.81 0.00
CA LYS A 74 2.39 7.06 0.94
C LYS A 74 1.54 6.64 2.12
N LEU A 75 1.38 5.34 2.30
CA LEU A 75 0.77 4.77 3.49
C LEU A 75 1.77 4.86 4.64
N VAL A 76 1.38 5.42 5.76
CA VAL A 76 2.22 5.55 6.95
C VAL A 76 1.49 4.96 8.13
N ALA A 77 2.14 4.09 8.90
CA ALA A 77 1.57 3.54 10.12
C ALA A 77 2.66 3.16 11.11
N VAL A 78 2.34 3.18 12.39
CA VAL A 78 3.21 2.67 13.46
C VAL A 78 2.99 1.17 13.58
N MET A 79 4.03 0.36 13.34
CA MET A 79 3.91 -1.10 13.45
C MET A 79 4.48 -1.63 14.76
N GLU A 80 3.74 -2.54 15.38
CA GLU A 80 4.21 -3.29 16.54
C GLU A 80 5.06 -4.49 16.12
N MET A 81 6.15 -4.73 16.85
CA MET A 81 7.00 -5.91 16.71
C MET A 81 6.42 -7.09 17.50
N HIS A 82 6.76 -8.33 17.10
CA HIS A 82 6.27 -9.53 17.78
C HIS A 82 6.78 -9.67 19.23
N GLY A 83 7.92 -9.06 19.56
CA GLY A 83 8.58 -9.13 20.88
C GLY A 83 8.18 -8.04 21.88
N GLY A 84 7.22 -7.18 21.54
CA GLY A 84 6.87 -6.01 22.33
C GLY A 84 7.72 -4.79 21.96
N GLY A 85 7.04 -3.65 21.85
CA GLY A 85 7.60 -2.40 21.31
C GLY A 85 7.11 -2.10 19.90
N ASP A 86 7.20 -0.84 19.52
CA ASP A 86 6.91 -0.38 18.16
C ASP A 86 8.21 -0.12 17.39
N ARG A 87 8.17 -0.34 16.07
CA ARG A 87 9.26 0.02 15.17
C ARG A 87 9.22 1.51 14.78
N GLY A 88 8.31 2.28 15.36
CA GLY A 88 7.98 3.64 14.97
C GLY A 88 7.16 3.73 13.67
N LEU A 89 7.05 4.95 13.15
CA LEU A 89 6.35 5.27 11.91
C LEU A 89 7.06 4.64 10.71
N GLN A 90 6.43 3.64 10.12
CA GLN A 90 6.85 3.03 8.87
C GLN A 90 6.03 3.60 7.71
N GLY A 91 6.65 3.70 6.54
CA GLY A 91 6.03 4.30 5.35
C GLY A 91 6.21 3.43 4.12
N LEU A 92 5.11 3.17 3.40
CA LEU A 92 5.07 2.39 2.18
C LEU A 92 4.44 3.21 1.04
N TYR A 93 5.13 3.32 -0.08
CA TYR A 93 4.60 4.01 -1.26
C TYR A 93 3.64 3.09 -2.02
N LEU A 94 2.36 3.46 -2.07
CA LEU A 94 1.36 2.70 -2.82
C LEU A 94 1.61 2.82 -4.33
N SER A 95 2.12 3.95 -4.78
CA SER A 95 2.51 4.20 -6.18
C SER A 95 3.56 3.23 -6.73
N ASP A 96 4.30 2.51 -5.86
CA ASP A 96 5.32 1.55 -6.31
C ASP A 96 4.69 0.28 -6.91
N LYS A 97 3.50 -0.09 -6.41
CA LYS A 97 2.78 -1.29 -6.85
C LYS A 97 1.44 -1.00 -7.53
N ILE A 98 0.94 0.23 -7.40
CA ILE A 98 -0.33 0.65 -7.96
C ILE A 98 -0.09 1.58 -9.13
N GLU A 99 -0.60 1.20 -10.29
CA GLU A 99 -0.65 2.04 -11.49
C GLU A 99 -2.09 2.34 -11.91
N ASN A 100 -2.28 3.44 -12.64
CA ASN A 100 -3.55 3.78 -13.27
C ASN A 100 -3.47 3.40 -14.75
N SER A 101 -4.26 2.43 -15.16
CA SER A 101 -4.43 2.02 -16.56
C SER A 101 -5.84 2.41 -17.00
N ASP A 102 -5.99 3.50 -17.74
CA ASP A 102 -7.27 3.95 -18.32
C ASP A 102 -8.42 4.08 -17.31
N GLY A 103 -8.17 4.59 -16.11
CA GLY A 103 -9.18 4.69 -15.04
C GLY A 103 -9.39 3.38 -14.27
N HIS A 104 -8.53 2.38 -14.49
CA HIS A 104 -8.48 1.16 -13.70
C HIS A 104 -7.23 1.14 -12.82
N LEU A 105 -7.44 0.83 -11.55
CA LEU A 105 -6.36 0.63 -10.60
C LEU A 105 -5.77 -0.76 -10.86
N ARG A 106 -4.55 -0.81 -11.39
CA ARG A 106 -3.85 -2.06 -11.70
C ARG A 106 -2.72 -2.26 -10.71
N PHE A 107 -2.66 -3.45 -10.14
CA PHE A 107 -1.53 -3.86 -9.33
C PHE A 107 -0.44 -4.40 -10.25
N ILE A 108 0.69 -3.70 -10.31
CA ILE A 108 1.91 -4.32 -10.81
C ILE A 108 2.42 -5.21 -9.70
N VAL A 109 2.14 -6.51 -9.81
CA VAL A 109 2.95 -7.55 -9.19
C VAL A 109 4.31 -7.52 -9.89
N SER A 110 5.08 -6.47 -9.63
CA SER A 110 6.50 -6.48 -9.95
C SER A 110 7.03 -7.63 -9.11
N SER A 111 7.35 -8.70 -9.83
CA SER A 111 8.09 -9.88 -9.40
C SER A 111 9.51 -9.43 -9.07
N SER A 112 9.62 -8.46 -8.16
CA SER A 112 10.87 -7.96 -7.61
C SER A 112 11.38 -9.07 -6.74
N CYS A 113 12.12 -9.98 -7.38
CA CYS A 113 13.00 -10.97 -6.82
C CYS A 113 12.84 -11.17 -5.31
N PHE A 114 12.06 -12.18 -4.95
CA PHE A 114 12.53 -13.11 -3.94
C PHE A 114 13.77 -13.82 -4.55
N CYS A 115 14.87 -13.09 -4.72
CA CYS A 115 16.17 -13.74 -4.65
C CYS A 115 16.28 -14.13 -3.19
N VAL A 116 15.71 -15.30 -2.85
CA VAL A 116 16.17 -16.07 -1.72
C VAL A 116 17.67 -16.12 -1.92
N VAL A 117 18.44 -15.44 -1.07
CA VAL A 117 19.83 -15.82 -0.86
C VAL A 117 19.75 -17.13 -0.09
N ASP A 118 19.37 -18.20 -0.78
CA ASP A 118 19.60 -19.56 -0.30
C ASP A 118 21.05 -19.85 -0.63
N CYS A 119 21.94 -19.36 0.22
CA CYS A 119 23.29 -19.88 0.31
C CYS A 119 23.30 -21.01 1.33
N ARG A 120 22.59 -22.11 1.04
CA ARG A 120 22.98 -23.43 1.57
C ARG A 120 23.72 -24.20 0.49
N GLY A 121 25.04 -24.21 0.61
CA GLY A 121 25.91 -24.90 -0.32
C GLY A 121 27.33 -25.09 0.16
N ARG A 122 27.54 -25.53 1.40
CA ARG A 122 28.53 -26.57 1.79
C ARG A 122 28.45 -26.88 3.27
#